data_AF-A0A534K0S8-F1
#
_entry.id   AF-A0A534K0S8-F1
#
_cell.length_a   1.000
_cell.length_b   1.000
_cell.length_c   1.000
_cell.angle_alpha   90.00
_cell.angle_beta   90.00
_cell.angle_gamma   90.00
#
_symmetry.space_group_name_H-M   'P 1'
#
loop_
_entity.id
_entity.type
_entity.pdbx_description
1 polymer ?
#
loop_
_entity_poly.entity_id
_entity_poly.type
_entity_poly.pdbx_seq_one_letter_code
_entity_poly.pdbx_strand_id
1 'polypeptide(L)' 'MPIRMKVYHQGKETLVAAADAELIGKTFREGKFKIEVGKFYEGDVVSEEVFASRL' A
#
# COMPACT_ATOMS: atom_id res chain seq x y z
N MET A 1 -12.12 -1.00 -6.25
CA MET A 1 -11.86 -1.75 -5.00
C MET A 1 -11.24 -0.81 -3.97
N PRO A 2 -11.47 -0.98 -2.65
CA PRO A 2 -10.87 -0.09 -1.67
C PRO A 2 -9.34 -0.27 -1.63
N ILE A 3 -8.60 0.83 -1.65
CA ILE A 3 -7.14 0.87 -1.60
C ILE A 3 -6.71 1.36 -0.22
N ARG A 4 -5.69 0.72 0.36
CA ARG A 4 -4.96 1.20 1.53
C ARG A 4 -3.77 2.04 1.06
N MET A 5 -3.73 3.30 1.48
CA MET A 5 -2.74 4.28 1.01
C MET A 5 -2.04 4.95 2.19
N LYS A 6 -0.71 5.07 2.11
CA LYS A 6 0.09 5.82 3.09
C LYS A 6 1.20 6.60 2.40
N VAL A 7 1.33 7.87 2.76
CA VAL A 7 2.40 8.74 2.25
C VAL A 7 3.49 8.89 3.30
N TYR A 8 4.71 8.55 2.91
CA TYR A 8 5.90 8.73 3.71
C TYR A 8 6.72 9.89 3.14
N HIS A 9 7.24 10.73 4.03
CA HIS A 9 8.14 11.83 3.68
C HIS A 9 9.48 11.61 4.37
N GLN A 10 10.57 11.57 3.61
CA GLN A 10 11.92 11.46 4.13
C GLN A 10 12.83 12.48 3.43
N GLY A 11 13.12 13.58 4.12
CA GLY A 11 13.89 14.68 3.53
C GLY A 11 13.16 15.29 2.33
N LYS A 12 13.76 15.13 1.13
CA LYS A 12 13.17 15.60 -0.15
C LYS A 12 12.40 14.50 -0.89
N GLU A 13 12.37 13.28 -0.35
CA GLU A 13 11.75 12.14 -0.99
C GLU A 13 10.33 11.92 -0.44
N THR A 14 9.41 11.63 -1.35
CA THR A 14 8.02 11.26 -1.04
C THR A 14 7.77 9.87 -1.60
N LEU A 15 7.30 8.96 -0.75
CA LEU A 15 6.97 7.59 -1.11
C LEU A 15 5.48 7.34 -0.83
N VAL A 16 4.75 6.95 -1.87
CA VAL A 16 3.35 6.56 -1.76
C VAL A 16 3.26 5.03 -1.74
N ALA A 17 2.88 4.47 -0.60
CA ALA A 17 2.55 3.06 -0.46
C ALA A 17 1.06 2.87 -0.75
N ALA A 18 0.72 2.01 -1.70
CA ALA A 18 -0.66 1.67 -2.03
C ALA A 18 -0.82 0.18 -2.32
N ALA A 19 -1.88 -0.43 -1.79
CA ALA A 19 -2.26 -1.82 -2.07
C ALA A 19 -3.78 -1.98 -1.90
N ASP A 20 -4.38 -2.97 -2.58
CA ASP A 20 -5.78 -3.32 -2.34
C ASP A 20 -5.99 -3.67 -0.87
N ALA A 21 -7.05 -3.13 -0.27
CA ALA A 21 -7.27 -3.23 1.17
C ALA A 21 -7.44 -4.68 1.64
N GLU A 22 -7.91 -5.57 0.76
CA GLU A 22 -8.06 -6.99 1.07
C GLU A 22 -6.73 -7.75 1.13
N LEU A 23 -5.62 -7.16 0.66
CA LEU A 23 -4.31 -7.79 0.68
C LEU A 23 -3.59 -7.59 2.02
N ILE A 24 -4.02 -6.62 2.84
CA ILE A 24 -3.38 -6.33 4.13
C ILE A 24 -3.40 -7.55 5.04
N GLY A 25 -2.24 -7.87 5.62
CA GLY A 25 -2.02 -9.04 6.47
C GLY A 25 -1.80 -10.34 5.69
N LYS A 26 -1.99 -10.36 4.35
CA LYS A 26 -1.70 -11.54 3.54
C LYS A 26 -0.19 -11.72 3.35
N THR A 27 0.21 -12.98 3.27
CA THR A 27 1.56 -13.41 2.91
C THR A 27 1.51 -14.22 1.63
N PHE A 28 2.34 -13.85 0.65
CA PHE A 28 2.48 -14.55 -0.63
C PHE A 28 3.83 -15.26 -0.67
N ARG A 29 3.86 -16.45 -1.25
CA ARG A 29 5.06 -17.27 -1.39
C ARG A 29 5.14 -17.86 -2.78
N GLU A 30 6.31 -17.74 -3.39
CA GLU A 30 6.61 -18.33 -4.70
C GLU A 30 8.05 -18.85 -4.70
N GLY A 31 8.22 -20.17 -4.69
CA GLY A 31 9.52 -20.82 -4.52
C GLY A 31 10.22 -20.34 -3.25
N LYS A 32 11.36 -19.66 -3.41
CA LYS A 32 12.15 -19.07 -2.30
C LYS A 32 11.70 -17.66 -1.89
N PHE A 33 10.79 -17.04 -2.63
CA PHE A 33 10.35 -15.68 -2.36
C PHE A 33 9.18 -15.65 -1.38
N LYS A 34 9.20 -14.67 -0.47
CA LYS A 34 8.12 -14.37 0.47
C LYS A 34 7.87 -12.86 0.44
N ILE A 35 6.62 -12.46 0.24
CA ILE A 35 6.16 -11.09 0.48
C ILE A 35 5.09 -11.10 1.56
N GLU A 36 5.17 -10.13 2.46
CA GLU A 36 4.17 -9.89 3.49
C GLU A 36 3.63 -8.47 3.30
N VAL A 37 2.31 -8.38 3.08
CA VAL A 37 1.64 -7.09 2.90
C VAL A 37 1.27 -6.55 4.28
N GLY A 38 2.27 -5.98 4.97
CA GLY A 38 2.16 -5.58 6.37
C GLY A 38 1.85 -4.09 6.59
N LYS A 39 2.23 -3.61 7.77
CA LYS A 39 2.00 -2.24 8.28
C LYS A 39 2.53 -1.11 7.38
N PHE A 40 3.38 -1.44 6.40
CA PHE A 40 3.85 -0.51 5.39
C PHE A 40 2.70 0.12 4.58
N TYR A 41 1.62 -0.63 4.36
CA TYR A 41 0.43 -0.15 3.65
C TYR A 41 -0.69 0.32 4.60
N GLU A 42 -0.55 0.19 5.93
CA GLU A 42 -1.57 0.58 6.91
C GLU A 42 -1.67 2.12 7.03
N GLY A 43 -2.40 2.72 6.08
CA GLY A 43 -2.86 4.10 6.11
C GLY A 43 -4.35 4.20 5.78
N ASP A 44 -4.72 5.29 5.12
CA ASP A 44 -6.11 5.61 4.78
C ASP A 44 -6.71 4.60 3.81
N VAL A 45 -8.01 4.33 3.96
CA VAL A 45 -8.78 3.58 2.95
C VAL A 45 -9.38 4.59 1.98
N VAL A 46 -9.04 4.48 0.70
CA VAL A 46 -9.48 5.39 -0.36
C VAL A 46 -10.08 4.60 -1.53
N SER A 47 -10.90 5.27 -2.34
CA SER A 47 -11.34 4.70 -3.62
C SER A 47 -10.23 4.84 -4.69
N GLU A 48 -10.38 4.15 -5.81
CA GLU A 48 -9.48 4.26 -6.95
C GLU A 48 -9.43 5.70 -7.51
N GLU A 49 -10.59 6.38 -7.59
CA GLU A 49 -10.66 7.76 -8.07
C GLU A 49 -9.92 8.72 -7.14
N VAL A 50 -10.09 8.55 -5.83
CA VAL A 50 -9.38 9.35 -4.82
C VAL A 50 -7.88 9.07 -4.88
N PHE A 51 -7.48 7.81 -5.02
CA PHE A 51 -6.07 7.44 -5.15
C PHE A 51 -5.43 8.08 -6.38
N ALA A 52 -6.07 7.96 -7.56
CA ALA A 52 -5.58 8.55 -8.81
C ALA A 52 -5.45 10.07 -8.75
N SER A 53 -6.32 10.76 -8.00
CA SER A 53 -6.24 12.22 -7.81
C SER A 53 -5.07 12.70 -6.94
N ARG A 54 -4.38 11.78 -6.25
CA ARG A 54 -3.30 12.07 -5.28
C ARG A 54 -1.91 11.62 -5.75
N LEU A 55 -1.81 11.10 -6.98
CA LEU A 55 -0.56 10.82 -7.68
C LEU A 55 -0.12 12.05 -8.49
#